data_AF-A0A0J6XVR0-F1
#
_entry.id   AF-A0A0J6XVR0-F1
#
_cell.length_a   1.000
_cell.length_b   1.000
_cell.length_c   1.000
_cell.angle_alpha   90.00
_cell.angle_beta   90.00
_cell.angle_gamma   90.00
#
_symmetry.space_group_name_H-M   'P 1'
#
loop_
_entity.id
_entity.type
_entity.pdbx_description
1 polymer ?
#
loop_
_entity_poly.entity_id
_entity_poly.type
_entity_poly.pdbx_seq_one_letter_code
_entity_poly.pdbx_strand_id
1 'polypeptide(L)'
;MSAQSRARFAQEARSERPDLALLCLLLAAEADPELDEQAMDWAQIELDRLAGLLPYGLRGGKAWASAVTELLGGRMGFHGTPADYDRLSSSLLHEVLRRRRGLPILLSVVWLEVARRAGAPVYGLGLPGHFVVGFGDPQEGLVVDPFAGGASLGAGPAEQAAEPRTPARTLDIVLRILNNVRAWASARPEHSGVALWALELSLLLPSHPASLRYERAKLLVERGQFASGAAEMESYAQVVDAIDPPAAARIRGEALSARALLN
;
A
#
# COMPACT_ATOMS: atom_id res chain seq x y z
N MET A 1 8.96 11.26 -12.52
CA MET A 1 8.71 9.96 -13.16
C MET A 1 8.21 10.15 -14.59
N SER A 2 8.50 9.23 -15.50
CA SER A 2 7.99 9.31 -16.87
C SER A 2 6.56 8.73 -16.95
N ALA A 3 5.79 9.16 -17.96
CA ALA A 3 4.47 8.57 -18.25
C ALA A 3 4.53 7.03 -18.44
N GLN A 4 5.70 6.50 -18.78
CA GLN A 4 5.96 5.09 -18.97
C GLN A 4 5.78 4.27 -17.69
N SER A 5 6.29 4.76 -16.55
CA SER A 5 6.24 3.98 -15.30
C SER A 5 4.81 3.91 -14.72
N ARG A 6 3.99 4.95 -14.90
CA ARG A 6 2.55 4.91 -14.60
C ARG A 6 1.77 3.96 -15.51
N ALA A 7 2.12 3.94 -16.80
CA ALA A 7 1.53 2.99 -17.74
C ALA A 7 1.87 1.53 -17.36
N ARG A 8 3.13 1.26 -16.97
CA ARG A 8 3.57 -0.04 -16.46
C ARG A 8 2.84 -0.44 -15.19
N PHE A 9 2.67 0.48 -14.22
CA PHE A 9 1.86 0.23 -13.01
C PHE A 9 0.41 -0.14 -13.36
N ALA A 10 -0.22 0.63 -14.25
CA ALA A 10 -1.61 0.38 -14.64
C ALA A 10 -1.80 -0.90 -15.46
N GLN A 11 -0.78 -1.31 -16.22
CA GLN A 11 -0.76 -2.59 -16.93
C GLN A 11 -0.65 -3.75 -15.94
N GLU A 12 0.30 -3.67 -15.00
CA GLU A 12 0.50 -4.70 -13.98
C GLU A 12 -0.73 -4.84 -13.07
N ALA A 13 -1.33 -3.72 -12.65
CA ALA A 13 -2.54 -3.74 -11.83
C ALA A 13 -3.75 -4.38 -12.51
N ARG A 14 -3.75 -4.48 -13.85
CA ARG A 14 -4.79 -5.14 -14.67
C ARG A 14 -4.42 -6.55 -15.09
N SER A 15 -3.24 -7.04 -14.73
CA SER A 15 -2.83 -8.41 -15.06
C SER A 15 -3.74 -9.42 -14.33
N GLU A 16 -3.84 -10.63 -14.85
CA GLU A 16 -4.66 -11.69 -14.24
C GLU A 16 -4.17 -12.03 -12.83
N ARG A 17 -2.86 -11.91 -12.60
CA ARG A 17 -2.20 -12.18 -11.33
C ARG A 17 -1.18 -11.07 -11.04
N PRO A 18 -1.63 -9.92 -10.50
CA PRO A 18 -0.76 -8.79 -10.25
C PRO A 18 0.39 -9.15 -9.30
N ASP A 19 1.61 -8.80 -9.69
CA ASP A 19 2.80 -8.95 -8.87
C ASP A 19 2.85 -7.83 -7.82
N LEU A 20 2.72 -8.24 -6.55
CA LEU A 20 2.69 -7.33 -5.42
C LEU A 20 4.02 -6.58 -5.24
N ALA A 21 5.16 -7.28 -5.38
CA ALA A 21 6.48 -6.67 -5.22
C ALA A 21 6.74 -5.65 -6.34
N LEU A 22 6.41 -6.00 -7.59
CA LEU A 22 6.55 -5.10 -8.73
C LEU A 22 5.66 -3.86 -8.59
N LEU A 23 4.40 -4.01 -8.18
CA LEU A 23 3.53 -2.85 -7.93
C LEU A 23 4.08 -1.94 -6.83
N CYS A 24 4.67 -2.52 -5.77
CA CYS A 24 5.32 -1.76 -4.70
C CYS A 24 6.60 -1.03 -5.16
N LEU A 25 7.34 -1.58 -6.12
CA LEU A 25 8.52 -0.92 -6.71
C LEU A 25 8.11 0.18 -7.70
N LEU A 26 7.11 -0.07 -8.53
CA LEU A 26 6.59 0.91 -9.49
C LEU A 26 5.97 2.13 -8.81
N LEU A 27 5.28 1.93 -7.67
CA LEU A 27 4.82 3.08 -6.87
C LEU A 27 5.99 3.79 -6.17
N ALA A 28 7.03 3.06 -5.76
CA ALA A 28 8.18 3.66 -5.08
C ALA A 28 8.99 4.56 -6.03
N ALA A 29 9.00 4.26 -7.32
CA ALA A 29 9.64 5.10 -8.34
C ALA A 29 8.97 6.49 -8.47
N GLU A 30 7.72 6.68 -8.01
CA GLU A 30 7.09 8.02 -7.99
C GLU A 30 7.66 8.87 -6.87
N ALA A 31 8.07 8.24 -5.77
CA ALA A 31 8.66 8.90 -4.62
C ALA A 31 10.16 9.13 -4.79
N ASP A 32 10.84 8.21 -5.46
CA ASP A 32 12.29 8.17 -5.59
C ASP A 32 12.71 8.14 -7.08
N PRO A 33 13.09 9.28 -7.66
CA PRO A 33 13.56 9.35 -9.04
C PRO A 33 14.86 8.57 -9.31
N GLU A 34 15.62 8.20 -8.28
CA GLU A 34 16.85 7.41 -8.40
C GLU A 34 16.56 5.89 -8.45
N LEU A 35 15.33 5.47 -8.18
CA LEU A 35 14.90 4.08 -8.31
C LEU A 35 14.75 3.70 -9.80
N ASP A 36 15.86 3.30 -10.40
CA ASP A 36 15.93 2.78 -11.77
C ASP A 36 15.65 1.26 -11.85
N GLU A 37 15.72 0.71 -13.07
CA GLU A 37 15.51 -0.74 -13.28
C GLU A 37 16.53 -1.60 -12.51
N GLN A 38 17.78 -1.16 -12.38
CA GLN A 38 18.80 -1.91 -11.66
C GLN A 38 18.49 -1.98 -10.16
N ALA A 39 18.01 -0.88 -9.57
CA ALA A 39 17.61 -0.84 -8.18
C ALA A 39 16.31 -1.63 -7.93
N MET A 40 15.39 -1.66 -8.90
CA MET A 40 14.22 -2.56 -8.86
C MET A 40 14.62 -4.03 -8.94
N ASP A 41 15.55 -4.39 -9.84
CA ASP A 41 16.10 -5.75 -9.95
C ASP A 41 16.80 -6.18 -8.66
N TRP A 42 17.58 -5.28 -8.05
CA TRP A 42 18.20 -5.55 -6.74
C TRP A 42 17.16 -5.92 -5.68
N ALA A 43 16.04 -5.19 -5.61
CA ALA A 43 15.00 -5.47 -4.63
C ALA A 43 14.35 -6.84 -4.85
N GLN A 44 14.11 -7.23 -6.11
CA GLN A 44 13.61 -8.56 -6.47
C GLN A 44 14.61 -9.67 -6.09
N ILE A 45 15.88 -9.48 -6.44
CA ILE A 45 16.97 -10.41 -6.10
C ILE A 45 17.12 -10.55 -4.59
N GLU A 46 16.99 -9.47 -3.83
CA GLU A 46 17.07 -9.52 -2.36
C GLU A 46 15.93 -10.33 -1.76
N LEU A 47 14.70 -10.22 -2.30
CA LEU A 47 13.57 -11.05 -1.87
C LEU A 47 13.80 -12.53 -2.21
N ASP A 48 14.32 -12.85 -3.41
CA ASP A 48 14.69 -14.21 -3.80
C ASP A 48 15.79 -14.78 -2.88
N ARG A 49 16.82 -13.97 -2.60
CA ARG A 49 17.92 -14.33 -1.70
C ARG A 49 17.41 -14.64 -0.30
N LEU A 50 16.53 -13.81 0.25
CA LEU A 50 15.90 -14.03 1.55
C LEU A 50 15.04 -15.30 1.55
N ALA A 51 14.28 -15.55 0.49
CA ALA A 51 13.49 -16.78 0.35
C ALA A 51 14.39 -18.04 0.32
N GLY A 52 15.53 -17.98 -0.36
CA GLY A 52 16.53 -19.05 -0.41
C GLY A 52 17.23 -19.36 0.92
N LEU A 53 17.09 -18.50 1.93
CA LEU A 53 17.61 -18.74 3.29
C LEU A 53 16.64 -19.50 4.20
N LEU A 54 15.40 -19.75 3.76
CA LEU A 54 14.44 -20.57 4.49
C LEU A 54 14.78 -22.06 4.33
N PRO A 55 14.57 -22.87 5.39
CA PRO A 55 14.86 -24.30 5.33
C PRO A 55 13.88 -25.01 4.37
N TYR A 56 14.39 -26.03 3.69
CA TYR A 56 13.58 -26.86 2.80
C TYR A 56 12.65 -27.80 3.57
N GLY A 57 11.54 -28.20 2.93
CA GLY A 57 10.67 -29.26 3.44
C GLY A 57 9.79 -28.88 4.63
N LEU A 58 9.61 -27.58 4.91
CA LEU A 58 8.68 -27.09 5.93
C LEU A 58 7.25 -27.55 5.65
N ARG A 59 6.56 -28.03 6.70
CA ARG A 59 5.17 -28.52 6.62
C ARG A 59 4.32 -27.90 7.72
N GLY A 60 3.13 -27.41 7.32
CA GLY A 60 2.16 -26.80 8.22
C GLY A 60 2.47 -25.34 8.56
N GLY A 61 1.43 -24.58 8.92
CA GLY A 61 1.54 -23.14 9.18
C GLY A 61 2.53 -22.81 10.30
N LYS A 62 2.54 -23.58 11.40
CA LYS A 62 3.41 -23.32 12.56
C LYS A 62 4.89 -23.39 12.22
N ALA A 63 5.30 -24.37 11.42
CA ALA A 63 6.69 -24.51 10.99
C ALA A 63 7.10 -23.33 10.09
N TRP A 64 6.22 -22.91 9.17
CA TRP A 64 6.44 -21.73 8.33
C TRP A 64 6.54 -20.44 9.15
N ALA A 65 5.58 -20.20 10.04
CA ALA A 65 5.57 -19.02 10.90
C ALA A 65 6.85 -18.93 11.74
N SER A 66 7.27 -20.05 12.36
CA SER A 66 8.50 -20.09 13.15
C SER A 66 9.74 -19.80 12.29
N ALA A 67 9.89 -20.45 11.14
CA ALA A 67 11.06 -20.29 10.28
C ALA A 67 11.17 -18.88 9.69
N VAL A 68 10.05 -18.30 9.24
CA VAL A 68 10.02 -16.94 8.71
C VAL A 68 10.26 -15.92 9.81
N THR A 69 9.70 -16.10 11.01
CA THR A 69 9.97 -15.23 12.16
C THR A 69 11.44 -15.27 12.58
N GLU A 70 12.03 -16.46 12.70
CA GLU A 70 13.44 -16.61 13.05
C GLU A 70 14.35 -15.94 12.01
N LEU A 71 14.05 -16.12 10.72
CA LEU A 71 14.83 -15.50 9.66
C LEU A 71 14.63 -13.98 9.60
N LEU A 72 13.41 -13.52 9.34
CA LEU A 72 13.15 -12.12 9.01
C LEU A 72 13.17 -11.24 10.25
N GLY A 73 12.44 -11.63 11.31
CA GLY A 73 12.40 -10.88 12.56
C GLY A 73 13.67 -11.03 13.39
N GLY A 74 14.20 -12.26 13.50
CA GLY A 74 15.40 -12.56 14.28
C GLY A 74 16.70 -12.20 13.55
N ARG A 75 17.14 -13.05 12.62
CA ARG A 75 18.47 -12.95 12.00
C ARG A 75 18.63 -11.70 11.13
N MET A 76 17.60 -11.35 10.36
CA MET A 76 17.64 -10.18 9.49
C MET A 76 17.21 -8.91 10.22
N GLY A 77 16.41 -9.00 11.29
CA GLY A 77 16.05 -7.83 12.09
C GLY A 77 15.01 -6.91 11.44
N PHE A 78 14.12 -7.45 10.59
CA PHE A 78 12.97 -6.71 10.07
C PHE A 78 11.99 -6.41 11.20
N HIS A 79 11.80 -5.13 11.50
CA HIS A 79 10.85 -4.66 12.52
C HIS A 79 10.48 -3.20 12.25
N GLY A 80 9.44 -2.70 12.91
CA GLY A 80 9.08 -1.28 12.87
C GLY A 80 9.15 -0.63 14.25
N THR A 81 9.11 0.70 14.26
CA THR A 81 9.04 1.51 15.48
C THR A 81 8.06 2.68 15.28
N PRO A 82 7.60 3.35 16.35
CA PRO A 82 6.73 4.51 16.21
C PRO A 82 7.29 5.61 15.29
N ALA A 83 8.61 5.83 15.28
CA ALA A 83 9.25 6.83 14.42
C ALA A 83 9.22 6.48 12.92
N ASP A 84 8.85 5.24 12.56
CA ASP A 84 8.71 4.86 11.15
C ASP A 84 7.40 5.36 10.53
N TYR A 85 6.39 5.72 11.34
CA TYR A 85 5.14 6.37 10.87
C TYR A 85 5.35 7.76 10.28
N ASP A 86 6.42 8.45 10.69
CA ASP A 86 6.75 9.79 10.23
C ASP A 86 7.59 9.81 8.95
N ARG A 87 7.87 8.65 8.34
CA ARG A 87 8.81 8.51 7.22
C ARG A 87 8.13 7.96 5.98
N LEU A 88 8.18 8.71 4.88
CA LEU A 88 7.75 8.21 3.56
C LEU A 88 8.52 6.95 3.16
N SER A 89 9.83 6.88 3.43
CA SER A 89 10.68 5.73 3.14
C SER A 89 10.22 4.43 3.81
N SER A 90 9.41 4.50 4.88
CA SER A 90 8.79 3.33 5.52
C SER A 90 7.62 2.75 4.72
N SER A 91 7.19 3.43 3.66
CA SER A 91 6.17 3.01 2.69
C SER A 91 6.75 2.66 1.31
N LEU A 92 8.08 2.66 1.14
CA LEU A 92 8.76 2.33 -0.12
C LEU A 92 9.54 1.00 0.02
N LEU A 93 9.26 0.02 -0.85
CA LEU A 93 9.74 -1.36 -0.67
C LEU A 93 11.27 -1.46 -0.67
N HIS A 94 11.94 -0.77 -1.59
CA HIS A 94 13.40 -0.80 -1.70
C HIS A 94 14.08 -0.24 -0.44
N GLU A 95 13.52 0.84 0.12
CA GLU A 95 14.00 1.43 1.37
C GLU A 95 13.76 0.54 2.58
N VAL A 96 12.61 -0.14 2.65
CA VAL A 96 12.32 -1.10 3.72
C VAL A 96 13.27 -2.30 3.64
N LEU A 97 13.61 -2.79 2.45
CA LEU A 97 14.60 -3.86 2.27
C LEU A 97 16.00 -3.43 2.73
N ARG A 98 16.44 -2.20 2.38
CA ARG A 98 17.74 -1.65 2.82
C ARG A 98 17.81 -1.41 4.32
N ARG A 99 16.80 -0.72 4.88
CA ARG A 99 16.79 -0.28 6.28
C ARG A 99 16.32 -1.36 7.24
N ARG A 100 15.65 -2.40 6.73
CA ARG A 100 14.95 -3.44 7.49
C ARG A 100 13.91 -2.87 8.46
N ARG A 101 13.38 -1.68 8.12
CA ARG A 101 12.44 -0.91 8.92
C ARG A 101 11.38 -0.28 8.03
N GLY A 102 10.12 -0.42 8.42
CA GLY A 102 9.00 0.07 7.64
C GLY A 102 7.69 0.12 8.43
N LEU A 103 6.61 0.48 7.74
CA LEU A 103 5.26 0.40 8.27
C LEU A 103 4.78 -1.05 8.37
N PRO A 104 3.77 -1.35 9.21
CA PRO A 104 3.25 -2.71 9.37
C PRO A 104 2.92 -3.40 8.04
N ILE A 105 2.26 -2.67 7.12
CA ILE A 105 1.87 -3.22 5.82
C ILE A 105 3.06 -3.53 4.93
N LEU A 106 4.10 -2.69 4.91
CA LEU A 106 5.21 -2.88 3.98
C LEU A 106 6.24 -3.88 4.50
N LEU A 107 6.42 -3.97 5.83
CA LEU A 107 7.10 -5.11 6.44
C LEU A 107 6.34 -6.41 6.12
N SER A 108 5.01 -6.39 6.21
CA SER A 108 4.19 -7.54 5.83
C SER A 108 4.34 -7.92 4.35
N VAL A 109 4.48 -6.95 3.43
CA VAL A 109 4.83 -7.24 2.03
C VAL A 109 6.12 -8.04 1.95
N VAL A 110 7.20 -7.60 2.60
CA VAL A 110 8.48 -8.37 2.61
C VAL A 110 8.27 -9.80 3.08
N TRP A 111 7.50 -9.99 4.16
CA TRP A 111 7.24 -11.32 4.73
C TRP A 111 6.41 -12.20 3.78
N LEU A 112 5.34 -11.66 3.19
CA LEU A 112 4.52 -12.35 2.20
C LEU A 112 5.36 -12.76 0.99
N GLU A 113 6.17 -11.84 0.49
CA GLU A 113 6.96 -11.99 -0.72
C GLU A 113 8.10 -13.00 -0.55
N VAL A 114 8.77 -13.01 0.60
CA VAL A 114 9.79 -14.01 0.95
C VAL A 114 9.16 -15.39 1.14
N ALA A 115 8.06 -15.48 1.90
CA ALA A 115 7.43 -16.75 2.21
C ALA A 115 6.77 -17.40 0.97
N ARG A 116 6.10 -16.62 0.11
CA ARG A 116 5.50 -17.12 -1.14
C ARG A 116 6.52 -17.68 -2.10
N ARG A 117 7.65 -16.98 -2.29
CA ARG A 117 8.75 -17.46 -3.14
C ARG A 117 9.34 -18.78 -2.65
N ALA A 118 9.36 -18.99 -1.33
CA ALA A 118 9.77 -20.26 -0.72
C ALA A 118 8.67 -21.36 -0.77
N GLY A 119 7.48 -21.05 -1.29
CA GLY A 119 6.37 -21.99 -1.44
C GLY A 119 5.43 -22.09 -0.23
N ALA A 120 5.49 -21.14 0.71
CA ALA A 120 4.63 -21.15 1.89
C ALA A 120 3.16 -20.81 1.54
N PRO A 121 2.18 -21.49 2.13
CA PRO A 121 0.80 -21.00 2.16
C PRO A 121 0.73 -19.81 3.12
N VAL A 122 0.65 -18.59 2.58
CA VAL A 122 0.73 -17.35 3.37
C VAL A 122 -0.23 -16.30 2.83
N TYR A 123 -0.81 -15.51 3.73
CA TYR A 123 -1.78 -14.47 3.41
C TYR A 123 -1.60 -13.24 4.29
N GLY A 124 -2.02 -12.08 3.78
CA GLY A 124 -2.00 -10.83 4.54
C GLY A 124 -3.38 -10.55 5.14
N LEU A 125 -3.41 -10.00 6.34
CA LEU A 125 -4.64 -9.53 6.98
C LEU A 125 -4.53 -8.05 7.34
N GLY A 126 -5.52 -7.29 6.87
CA GLY A 126 -5.69 -5.90 7.25
C GLY A 126 -6.41 -5.78 8.59
N LEU A 127 -5.81 -5.08 9.54
CA LEU A 127 -6.43 -4.68 10.81
C LEU A 127 -6.66 -3.17 10.83
N PRO A 128 -7.53 -2.60 11.68
CA PRO A 128 -7.58 -1.15 11.88
C PRO A 128 -6.21 -0.62 12.34
N GLY A 129 -5.63 0.32 11.59
CA GLY A 129 -4.32 0.91 11.91
C GLY A 129 -3.10 -0.03 11.76
N HIS A 130 -3.28 -1.32 11.47
CA HIS A 130 -2.19 -2.31 11.48
C HIS A 130 -2.34 -3.37 10.36
N PHE A 131 -1.29 -4.15 10.09
CA PHE A 131 -1.35 -5.22 9.09
C PHE A 131 -0.45 -6.37 9.52
N VAL A 132 -0.91 -7.60 9.35
CA VAL A 132 -0.27 -8.82 9.87
C VAL A 132 -0.21 -9.91 8.81
N VAL A 133 0.59 -10.94 9.07
CA VAL A 133 0.80 -12.05 8.14
C VAL A 133 0.32 -13.35 8.77
N GLY A 134 -0.50 -14.10 8.05
CA GLY A 134 -0.96 -15.42 8.44
C GLY A 134 -0.36 -16.55 7.61
N PHE A 135 -0.24 -17.73 8.21
CA PHE A 135 0.38 -18.91 7.62
C PHE A 135 -0.55 -20.13 7.69
N GLY A 136 -0.66 -20.87 6.59
CA GLY A 136 -1.55 -22.02 6.48
C GLY A 136 -2.98 -21.62 6.12
N ASP A 137 -3.95 -22.32 6.71
CA ASP A 137 -5.37 -22.05 6.52
C ASP A 137 -5.80 -20.81 7.32
N PRO A 138 -6.42 -19.78 6.69
CA PRO A 138 -6.99 -18.63 7.39
C PRO A 138 -7.91 -18.97 8.57
N GLN A 139 -8.59 -20.13 8.53
CA GLN A 139 -9.47 -20.60 9.60
C GLN A 139 -8.71 -20.99 10.88
N GLU A 140 -7.45 -21.42 10.76
CA GLU A 140 -6.59 -21.76 11.90
C GLU A 140 -6.09 -20.52 12.66
N GLY A 141 -6.21 -19.32 12.07
CA GLY A 141 -5.89 -18.06 12.72
C GLY A 141 -4.42 -17.87 13.12
N LEU A 142 -3.50 -18.65 12.53
CA LEU A 142 -2.08 -18.54 12.84
C LEU A 142 -1.49 -17.30 12.18
N VAL A 143 -1.29 -16.25 12.97
CA VAL A 143 -0.78 -14.97 12.50
C VAL A 143 0.40 -14.46 13.33
N VAL A 144 1.29 -13.74 12.68
CA VAL A 144 2.44 -13.07 13.28
C VAL A 144 2.42 -11.59 12.89
N ASP A 145 3.05 -10.76 13.71
CA ASP A 145 3.18 -9.33 13.46
C ASP A 145 4.58 -8.96 12.96
N PRO A 146 4.78 -8.69 11.65
CA PRO A 146 6.06 -8.24 11.10
C PRO A 146 6.58 -6.93 11.69
N PHE A 147 5.69 -6.02 12.12
CA PHE A 147 6.10 -4.77 12.75
C PHE A 147 6.75 -5.03 14.11
N ALA A 148 6.25 -6.02 14.85
CA ALA A 148 6.81 -6.49 16.11
C ALA A 148 7.87 -7.59 15.94
N GLY A 149 8.51 -7.69 14.77
CA GLY A 149 9.58 -8.67 14.51
C GLY A 149 9.09 -10.13 14.48
N GLY A 150 7.82 -10.36 14.14
CA GLY A 150 7.23 -11.70 14.08
C GLY A 150 6.67 -12.22 15.38
N ALA A 151 6.48 -11.35 16.38
CA ALA A 151 5.79 -11.73 17.61
C ALA A 151 4.46 -12.41 17.25
N SER A 152 4.27 -13.63 17.76
CA SER A 152 2.99 -14.31 17.63
C SER A 152 1.97 -13.43 18.33
N LEU A 153 0.93 -13.07 17.61
CA LEU A 153 -0.26 -12.56 18.27
C LEU A 153 -0.90 -13.82 18.87
N GLY A 154 -0.67 -14.06 20.17
CA GLY A 154 -1.40 -15.09 20.91
C GLY A 154 -2.88 -14.73 21.00
N ALA A 155 -3.50 -14.91 22.17
CA ALA A 155 -4.83 -14.35 22.48
C ALA A 155 -4.83 -12.79 22.59
N GLY A 156 -4.21 -12.12 21.62
CA GLY A 156 -3.99 -10.68 21.53
C GLY A 156 -4.79 -10.05 20.38
N PRO A 157 -4.41 -8.88 19.84
CA PRO A 157 -5.21 -8.10 18.90
C PRO A 157 -5.75 -8.84 17.65
N ALA A 158 -5.17 -10.00 17.28
CA ALA A 158 -5.67 -10.89 16.24
C ALA A 158 -6.90 -11.74 16.63
N GLU A 159 -7.11 -12.03 17.91
CA GLU A 159 -8.39 -12.54 18.44
C GLU A 159 -9.43 -11.43 18.58
N GLN A 160 -9.00 -10.18 18.82
CA GLN A 160 -9.88 -9.00 18.87
C GLN A 160 -10.19 -8.42 17.49
N ALA A 161 -9.49 -8.86 16.46
CA ALA A 161 -9.82 -8.60 15.07
C ALA A 161 -11.12 -9.35 14.77
N ALA A 162 -12.24 -8.65 15.00
CA ALA A 162 -13.56 -9.11 14.63
C ALA A 162 -13.51 -9.71 13.22
N GLU A 163 -14.08 -10.91 13.10
CA GLU A 163 -14.45 -11.50 11.82
C GLU A 163 -14.98 -10.41 10.87
N PRO A 164 -14.55 -10.38 9.60
CA PRO A 164 -13.97 -11.52 8.89
C PRO A 164 -12.45 -11.47 8.74
N ARG A 165 -11.80 -12.61 8.96
CA ARG A 165 -10.38 -12.87 8.63
C ARG A 165 -10.17 -13.10 7.13
N THR A 166 -10.69 -12.21 6.29
CA THR A 166 -10.57 -12.36 4.84
C THR A 166 -9.15 -11.98 4.40
N PRO A 167 -8.40 -12.89 3.75
CA PRO A 167 -7.13 -12.55 3.13
C PRO A 167 -7.23 -11.33 2.22
N ALA A 168 -6.35 -10.36 2.42
CA ALA A 168 -6.28 -9.18 1.57
C ALA A 168 -5.81 -9.57 0.17
N ARG A 169 -6.53 -9.13 -0.87
CA ARG A 169 -6.09 -9.32 -2.26
C ARG A 169 -4.94 -8.36 -2.57
N THR A 170 -4.12 -8.69 -3.56
CA THR A 170 -2.95 -7.88 -3.96
C THR A 170 -3.29 -6.39 -4.13
N LEU A 171 -4.35 -6.08 -4.88
CA LEU A 171 -4.71 -4.69 -5.16
C LEU A 171 -5.28 -3.97 -3.92
N ASP A 172 -5.88 -4.69 -2.97
CA ASP A 172 -6.33 -4.12 -1.70
C ASP A 172 -5.12 -3.74 -0.83
N ILE A 173 -4.05 -4.55 -0.85
CA ILE A 173 -2.77 -4.25 -0.18
C ILE A 173 -2.14 -3.00 -0.81
N VAL A 174 -2.06 -2.93 -2.13
CA VAL A 174 -1.48 -1.79 -2.86
C VAL A 174 -2.27 -0.49 -2.59
N LEU A 175 -3.59 -0.54 -2.66
CA LEU A 175 -4.43 0.62 -2.32
C LEU A 175 -4.19 1.08 -0.88
N ARG A 176 -4.03 0.14 0.06
CA ARG A 176 -3.75 0.46 1.46
C ARG A 176 -2.36 1.06 1.68
N ILE A 177 -1.35 0.63 0.91
CA ILE A 177 -0.02 1.28 0.90
C ILE A 177 -0.15 2.72 0.39
N LEU A 178 -0.87 2.94 -0.71
CA LEU A 178 -1.11 4.29 -1.25
C LEU A 178 -1.90 5.15 -0.25
N ASN A 179 -2.85 4.59 0.49
CA ASN A 179 -3.55 5.30 1.56
C ASN A 179 -2.60 5.74 2.68
N ASN A 180 -1.63 4.91 3.08
CA ASN A 180 -0.62 5.30 4.05
C ASN A 180 0.25 6.45 3.55
N VAL A 181 0.66 6.42 2.27
CA VAL A 181 1.41 7.52 1.65
C VAL A 181 0.59 8.81 1.63
N ARG A 182 -0.70 8.74 1.26
CA ARG A 182 -1.60 9.91 1.29
C ARG A 182 -1.81 10.45 2.70
N ALA A 183 -1.97 9.58 3.69
CA ALA A 183 -2.08 9.97 5.09
C ALA A 183 -0.82 10.68 5.58
N TRP A 184 0.37 10.14 5.28
CA TRP A 184 1.64 10.79 5.59
C TRP A 184 1.78 12.16 4.91
N ALA A 185 1.40 12.25 3.63
CA ALA A 185 1.48 13.50 2.88
C ALA A 185 0.48 14.56 3.39
N SER A 186 -0.69 14.16 3.89
CA SER A 186 -1.71 15.08 4.40
C SER A 186 -1.27 15.87 5.64
N ALA A 187 -0.24 15.39 6.34
CA ALA A 187 0.28 16.05 7.53
C ALA A 187 0.89 17.43 7.25
N ARG A 188 1.36 17.69 6.02
CA ARG A 188 2.01 18.96 5.67
C ARG A 188 1.71 19.42 4.23
N PRO A 189 1.31 20.68 3.99
CA PRO A 189 0.97 21.18 2.65
C PRO A 189 2.09 21.05 1.60
N GLU A 190 3.36 21.14 2.01
CA GLU A 190 4.51 20.97 1.13
C GLU A 190 4.59 19.57 0.50
N HIS A 191 3.96 18.56 1.11
CA HIS A 191 3.90 17.20 0.59
C HIS A 191 2.72 16.98 -0.37
N SER A 192 1.99 18.03 -0.78
CA SER A 192 0.87 17.92 -1.72
C SER A 192 1.25 17.29 -3.07
N GLY A 193 2.53 17.36 -3.48
CA GLY A 193 3.03 16.62 -4.65
C GLY A 193 3.03 15.11 -4.43
N VAL A 194 3.36 14.67 -3.21
CA VAL A 194 3.32 13.26 -2.80
C VAL A 194 1.89 12.74 -2.71
N ALA A 195 1.00 13.54 -2.11
CA ALA A 195 -0.42 13.22 -2.07
C ALA A 195 -1.01 13.05 -3.48
N LEU A 196 -0.60 13.90 -4.43
CA LEU A 196 -1.13 13.89 -5.79
C LEU A 196 -0.73 12.63 -6.55
N TRP A 197 0.54 12.26 -6.60
CA TRP A 197 0.94 11.06 -7.34
C TRP A 197 0.36 9.79 -6.70
N ALA A 198 0.29 9.72 -5.37
CA ALA A 198 -0.25 8.54 -4.68
C ALA A 198 -1.74 8.35 -4.97
N LEU A 199 -2.46 9.46 -5.10
CA LEU A 199 -3.86 9.48 -5.50
C LEU A 199 -4.06 9.13 -6.97
N GLU A 200 -3.20 9.62 -7.85
CA GLU A 200 -3.21 9.28 -9.28
C GLU A 200 -2.95 7.78 -9.48
N LEU A 201 -1.97 7.19 -8.79
CA LEU A 201 -1.77 5.74 -8.82
C LEU A 201 -2.98 4.97 -8.27
N SER A 202 -3.63 5.48 -7.21
CA SER A 202 -4.83 4.85 -6.65
C SER A 202 -5.98 4.79 -7.66
N LEU A 203 -6.13 5.83 -8.49
CA LEU A 203 -7.12 5.91 -9.58
C LEU A 203 -6.79 5.02 -10.79
N LEU A 204 -5.53 4.56 -10.92
CA LEU A 204 -5.13 3.60 -11.96
C LEU A 204 -5.50 2.15 -11.61
N LEU A 205 -5.81 1.86 -10.34
CA LEU A 205 -6.26 0.53 -9.93
C LEU A 205 -7.63 0.20 -10.55
N PRO A 206 -7.88 -1.05 -11.00
CA PRO A 206 -9.16 -1.45 -11.60
C PRO A 206 -10.38 -1.24 -10.70
N SER A 207 -10.20 -1.39 -9.38
CA SER A 207 -11.23 -1.20 -8.37
C SER A 207 -10.73 -0.19 -7.35
N HIS A 208 -11.39 0.95 -7.27
CA HIS A 208 -11.07 2.02 -6.33
C HIS A 208 -12.34 2.78 -5.90
N PRO A 209 -12.36 3.42 -4.73
CA PRO A 209 -13.47 4.27 -4.31
C PRO A 209 -13.67 5.44 -5.28
N ALA A 210 -14.92 5.70 -5.67
CA ALA A 210 -15.25 6.85 -6.51
C ALA A 210 -14.86 8.19 -5.87
N SER A 211 -14.86 8.27 -4.53
CA SER A 211 -14.47 9.46 -3.75
C SER A 211 -13.07 9.96 -4.06
N LEU A 212 -12.16 9.08 -4.51
CA LEU A 212 -10.79 9.46 -4.87
C LEU A 212 -10.73 10.50 -6.00
N ARG A 213 -11.73 10.53 -6.90
CA ARG A 213 -11.82 11.54 -7.95
C ARG A 213 -12.07 12.92 -7.37
N TYR A 214 -12.95 13.01 -6.39
CA TYR A 214 -13.24 14.27 -5.69
C TYR A 214 -12.09 14.71 -4.79
N GLU A 215 -11.45 13.77 -4.09
CA GLU A 215 -10.22 14.05 -3.34
C GLU A 215 -9.12 14.62 -4.27
N ARG A 216 -9.01 14.10 -5.51
CA ARG A 216 -8.04 14.60 -6.49
C ARG A 216 -8.40 15.98 -6.96
N ALA A 217 -9.67 16.18 -7.29
CA ALA A 217 -10.18 17.47 -7.71
C ALA A 217 -9.89 18.57 -6.67
N LYS A 218 -10.09 18.29 -5.38
CA LYS A 218 -9.72 19.19 -4.27
C LYS A 218 -8.23 19.49 -4.24
N LEU A 219 -7.40 18.45 -4.28
CA LEU A 219 -5.96 18.61 -4.24
C LEU A 219 -5.42 19.40 -5.45
N LEU A 220 -6.04 19.26 -6.63
CA LEU A 220 -5.72 20.08 -7.80
C LEU A 220 -6.02 21.56 -7.56
N VAL A 221 -7.19 21.88 -7.00
CA VAL A 221 -7.56 23.25 -6.62
C VAL A 221 -6.59 23.82 -5.58
N GLU A 222 -6.26 23.06 -4.53
CA GLU A 222 -5.29 23.46 -3.50
C GLU A 222 -3.90 23.76 -4.08
N ARG A 223 -3.51 23.05 -5.14
CA ARG A 223 -2.25 23.25 -5.87
C ARG A 223 -2.33 24.30 -6.97
N GLY A 224 -3.41 25.09 -7.02
CA GLY A 224 -3.60 26.17 -8.00
C GLY A 224 -4.05 25.72 -9.39
N GLN A 225 -4.33 24.44 -9.59
CA GLN A 225 -4.87 23.90 -10.85
C GLN A 225 -6.40 24.02 -10.87
N PHE A 226 -6.89 25.25 -10.75
CA PHE A 226 -8.30 25.56 -10.52
C PHE A 226 -9.23 25.04 -11.63
N ALA A 227 -8.87 25.23 -12.90
CA ALA A 227 -9.70 24.81 -14.03
C ALA A 227 -9.88 23.28 -14.07
N SER A 228 -8.76 22.53 -13.96
CA SER A 228 -8.77 21.07 -13.95
C SER A 228 -9.50 20.51 -12.74
N GLY A 229 -9.22 21.06 -11.55
CA GLY A 229 -9.88 20.66 -10.32
C GLY A 229 -11.40 20.90 -10.37
N ALA A 230 -11.84 22.07 -10.84
CA ALA A 230 -13.27 22.35 -10.99
C ALA A 230 -13.97 21.40 -11.98
N ALA A 231 -13.35 21.12 -13.13
CA ALA A 231 -13.91 20.20 -14.11
C ALA A 231 -14.09 18.78 -13.53
N GLU A 232 -13.13 18.31 -12.73
CA GLU A 232 -13.24 17.01 -12.05
C GLU A 232 -14.29 17.00 -10.95
N MET A 233 -14.45 18.10 -10.21
CA MET A 233 -15.55 18.26 -9.24
C MET A 233 -16.92 18.20 -9.94
N GLU A 234 -17.08 18.89 -11.06
CA GLU A 234 -18.32 18.87 -11.86
C GLU A 234 -18.63 17.45 -12.36
N SER A 235 -17.63 16.73 -12.90
CA SER A 235 -17.80 15.35 -13.35
C SER A 235 -18.17 14.40 -12.20
N TYR A 236 -17.53 14.54 -11.05
CA TYR A 236 -17.87 13.74 -9.87
C TYR A 236 -19.28 14.05 -9.35
N ALA A 237 -19.67 15.33 -9.34
CA ALA A 237 -21.01 15.74 -8.93
C ALA A 237 -22.11 15.11 -9.80
N GLN A 238 -21.89 14.95 -11.10
CA GLN A 238 -22.84 14.25 -11.99
C GLN A 238 -23.10 12.80 -11.57
N VAL A 239 -22.06 12.09 -11.14
CA VAL A 239 -22.19 10.70 -10.67
C VAL A 239 -22.92 10.65 -9.33
N VAL A 240 -22.63 11.58 -8.43
CA VAL A 240 -23.23 11.65 -7.09
C VAL A 240 -24.69 12.12 -7.13
N ASP A 241 -25.08 12.93 -8.13
CA ASP A 241 -26.42 13.53 -8.22
C ASP A 241 -27.55 12.48 -8.19
N ALA A 242 -27.30 11.31 -8.77
CA ALA A 242 -28.27 10.21 -8.78
C ALA A 242 -28.47 9.56 -7.39
N ILE A 243 -27.54 9.74 -6.46
CA ILE A 243 -27.50 9.07 -5.15
C ILE A 243 -27.75 10.07 -4.02
N ASP A 244 -27.12 11.25 -4.07
CA ASP A 244 -27.20 12.33 -3.08
C ASP A 244 -27.19 13.70 -3.79
N PRO A 245 -28.35 14.17 -4.29
CA PRO A 245 -28.47 15.47 -4.95
C PRO A 245 -28.00 16.66 -4.09
N PRO A 246 -28.27 16.71 -2.77
CA PRO A 246 -27.70 17.74 -1.89
C PRO A 246 -26.16 17.76 -1.88
N ALA A 247 -25.50 16.60 -1.83
CA ALA A 247 -24.04 16.55 -1.94
C ALA A 247 -23.54 17.01 -3.30
N ALA A 248 -24.18 16.58 -4.39
CA ALA A 248 -23.82 17.02 -5.73
C ALA A 248 -23.96 18.54 -5.92
N ALA A 249 -25.00 19.16 -5.34
CA ALA A 249 -25.17 20.61 -5.34
C ALA A 249 -24.04 21.34 -4.59
N ARG A 250 -23.61 20.84 -3.43
CA ARG A 250 -22.46 21.40 -2.70
C ARG A 250 -21.18 21.32 -3.53
N ILE A 251 -20.90 20.17 -4.15
CA ILE A 251 -19.70 19.95 -4.97
C ILE A 251 -19.70 20.86 -6.21
N ARG A 252 -20.85 21.07 -6.85
CA ARG A 252 -20.99 22.06 -7.95
C ARG A 252 -20.69 23.49 -7.48
N GLY A 253 -21.11 23.86 -6.27
CA GLY A 253 -20.77 25.15 -5.64
C GLY A 253 -19.27 25.32 -5.40
N GLU A 254 -18.59 24.26 -4.93
CA GLU A 254 -17.12 24.25 -4.78
C GLU A 254 -16.41 24.40 -6.13
N ALA A 255 -16.89 23.71 -7.18
CA ALA A 255 -16.34 23.82 -8.52
C ALA A 255 -16.47 25.24 -9.10
N LEU A 256 -17.63 25.88 -8.94
CA LEU A 256 -17.84 27.28 -9.33
C LEU A 256 -16.89 28.22 -8.58
N SER A 257 -16.72 28.01 -7.27
CA SER A 257 -15.80 28.80 -6.44
C SER A 257 -14.35 28.65 -6.91
N ALA A 258 -13.93 27.43 -7.25
CA ALA A 258 -12.59 27.19 -7.81
C ALA A 258 -12.39 27.92 -9.15
N ARG A 259 -13.38 27.90 -10.06
CA ARG A 259 -13.29 28.63 -11.35
C ARG A 259 -13.22 30.14 -11.16
N ALA A 260 -13.88 30.68 -10.14
CA ALA A 260 -13.85 32.10 -9.86
C ALA A 260 -12.44 32.60 -9.47
N LEU A 261 -11.56 31.73 -8.93
CA LEU A 261 -10.18 32.04 -8.59
C LEU A 261 -9.24 32.21 -9.81
N LEU A 262 -9.75 31.98 -11.04
CA LEU A 262 -9.03 32.24 -12.29
C LEU A 262 -9.09 33.72 -12.73
N ASN A 263 -10.00 34.51 -12.15
CA ASN A 263 -10.20 35.93 -12.43
C ASN A 263 -9.46 36.81 -11.43
#